data_AF-A0A533SA31-F1
#
_entry.id   AF-A0A533SA31-F1
#
_cell.length_a   1.000
_cell.length_b   1.000
_cell.length_c   1.000
_cell.angle_alpha   90.00
_cell.angle_beta   90.00
_cell.angle_gamma   90.00
#
_symmetry.space_group_name_H-M   'P 1'
#
loop_
_entity.id
_entity.type
_entity.pdbx_description
1 polymer ?
#
loop_
_entity_poly.entity_id
_entity_poly.type
_entity_poly.pdbx_seq_one_letter_code
_entity_poly.pdbx_strand_id
1 'polypeptide(L)'
;MSVKIIGNYLRLEKKLQPSPLAPVLIPVISVLLALVLGGAFLTFTGHSPMAVYQEMFTGAFGTVYGLSETVVKAIPLILAGLGVSLAFRMQLWNIGAEGQIY
;
A
#
# COMPACT_ATOMS: atom_id res chain seq x y z
N MET A 1 -15.80 -10.65 -8.17
CA MET A 1 -17.01 -11.42 -8.57
C MET A 1 -18.17 -10.45 -8.73
N SER A 2 -19.09 -10.71 -9.65
CA SER A 2 -20.40 -10.03 -9.68
C SER A 2 -21.48 -11.07 -9.46
N VAL A 3 -22.41 -10.80 -8.54
CA VAL A 3 -23.59 -11.63 -8.34
C VAL A 3 -24.68 -11.06 -9.25
N LYS A 4 -25.16 -11.84 -10.22
CA LYS A 4 -26.38 -11.52 -10.94
C LYS A 4 -27.49 -12.41 -10.44
N ILE A 5 -28.64 -11.82 -10.13
CA ILE A 5 -29.86 -12.55 -9.83
C ILE A 5 -30.52 -12.84 -11.17
N ILE A 6 -30.66 -14.12 -11.52
CA ILE A 6 -31.38 -14.57 -12.71
C ILE A 6 -32.51 -15.48 -12.22
N GLY A 7 -33.73 -14.95 -12.15
CA GLY A 7 -34.86 -15.64 -11.54
C GLY A 7 -34.60 -15.95 -10.06
N ASN A 8 -34.72 -17.22 -9.66
CA ASN A 8 -34.53 -17.67 -8.27
C ASN A 8 -33.10 -18.10 -7.92
N TYR A 9 -32.13 -17.96 -8.85
CA TYR A 9 -30.76 -18.42 -8.63
C TYR A 9 -29.75 -17.25 -8.66
N LEU A 10 -28.75 -17.35 -7.79
CA LEU A 10 -27.59 -16.46 -7.77
C LEU A 10 -26.51 -17.06 -8.67
N ARG A 11 -26.16 -16.35 -9.76
CA ARG A 11 -25.05 -16.74 -10.62
C ARG A 11 -23.83 -15.90 -10.29
N LEU A 12 -22.76 -16.57 -9.85
CA LEU A 12 -21.45 -15.95 -9.62
C LEU A 12 -20.74 -15.86 -10.97
N GLU A 13 -20.57 -14.65 -11.49
CA GLU A 13 -19.81 -14.40 -12.72
C GLU A 13 -18.49 -13.68 -12.40
N LYS A 14 -17.42 -14.02 -13.15
CA LYS A 14 -16.17 -13.26 -13.12
C LYS A 14 -16.46 -11.88 -13.69
N LYS A 15 -16.24 -10.84 -12.88
CA LYS A 15 -16.42 -9.45 -13.33
C LYS A 15 -15.31 -9.16 -14.35
N LEU A 16 -15.67 -9.00 -15.62
CA LEU A 16 -14.72 -8.72 -16.71
C LEU A 16 -14.09 -7.32 -16.60
N GLN A 17 -14.79 -6.39 -15.94
CA GLN A 17 -14.31 -5.05 -15.67
C GLN A 17 -13.86 -4.94 -14.20
N PRO A 18 -12.62 -4.48 -13.92
CA PRO A 18 -12.18 -4.21 -12.56
C PRO A 18 -13.08 -3.14 -11.91
N SER A 19 -13.18 -3.17 -10.58
CA SER A 19 -13.91 -2.11 -9.86
C SER A 19 -13.17 -0.78 -10.05
N PRO A 20 -13.85 0.32 -10.40
CA PRO A 20 -13.20 1.61 -10.58
C PRO A 20 -12.58 2.14 -9.29
N LEU A 21 -13.08 1.70 -8.14
CA LEU A 21 -12.58 2.11 -6.81
C LEU A 21 -11.44 1.23 -6.30
N ALA A 22 -11.26 0.02 -6.85
CA ALA A 22 -10.25 -0.91 -6.37
C ALA A 22 -8.80 -0.36 -6.42
N PRO A 23 -8.37 0.36 -7.49
CA PRO A 23 -7.02 0.92 -7.55
C PRO A 23 -6.68 1.91 -6.42
N VAL A 24 -7.69 2.52 -5.80
CA VAL A 24 -7.50 3.50 -4.71
C VAL A 24 -7.76 2.86 -3.35
N LEU A 25 -8.87 2.12 -3.22
CA LEU A 25 -9.26 1.53 -1.95
C LEU A 25 -8.28 0.46 -1.48
N ILE A 26 -7.72 -0.34 -2.40
CA ILE A 26 -6.79 -1.41 -2.01
C ILE A 26 -5.53 -0.82 -1.35
N PRO A 27 -4.77 0.10 -1.98
CA PRO A 27 -3.60 0.71 -1.32
C PRO A 27 -3.95 1.41 0.00
N VAL A 28 -5.05 2.18 0.04
CA VAL A 28 -5.47 2.89 1.26
C VAL A 28 -5.75 1.93 2.40
N ILE A 29 -6.53 0.88 2.16
CA ILE A 29 -6.84 -0.14 3.18
C ILE A 29 -5.56 -0.87 3.60
N SER A 30 -4.67 -1.20 2.66
CA SER A 30 -3.39 -1.85 2.98
C SER A 30 -2.52 -0.99 3.92
N VAL A 31 -2.41 0.32 3.66
CA VAL A 31 -1.68 1.26 4.53
C VAL A 31 -2.33 1.34 5.91
N LEU A 32 -3.66 1.45 5.97
CA LEU A 32 -4.38 1.49 7.25
C LEU A 32 -4.18 0.22 8.07
N LEU A 33 -4.26 -0.95 7.43
CA LEU A 33 -4.01 -2.24 8.09
C LEU A 33 -2.56 -2.34 8.58
N ALA A 34 -1.59 -1.86 7.80
CA ALA A 34 -0.19 -1.82 8.22
C ALA A 34 0.01 -0.94 9.47
N LEU A 35 -0.62 0.23 9.53
CA LEU A 35 -0.61 1.09 10.72
C LEU A 35 -1.32 0.44 11.91
N VAL A 36 -2.43 -0.25 11.72
CA VAL A 36 -3.12 -0.94 12.82
C VAL A 36 -2.25 -2.07 13.38
N LEU A 37 -1.68 -2.91 12.51
CA LEU A 37 -0.83 -4.03 12.93
C LEU A 37 0.49 -3.56 13.56
N GLY A 38 1.12 -2.53 12.97
CA GLY A 38 2.29 -1.89 13.56
C GLY A 38 1.97 -1.27 14.93
N GLY A 39 0.79 -0.69 15.10
CA GLY A 39 0.37 -0.08 16.36
C GLY A 39 0.09 -1.13 17.43
N ALA A 40 -0.50 -2.26 17.05
CA ALA A 40 -0.62 -3.41 17.94
C ALA A 40 0.77 -3.90 18.40
N PHE A 41 1.73 -4.01 17.48
CA PHE A 41 3.11 -4.38 17.82
C PHE A 41 3.79 -3.39 18.77
N LEU A 42 3.66 -2.08 18.52
CA LEU A 42 4.19 -1.03 19.40
C LEU A 42 3.58 -1.14 20.80
N THR A 43 2.27 -1.38 20.89
CA THR A 43 1.58 -1.58 22.17
C THR A 43 2.13 -2.80 22.91
N PHE A 44 2.34 -3.92 22.22
CA PHE A 44 2.92 -5.14 22.82
C PHE A 44 4.36 -4.94 23.32
N THR A 45 5.12 -4.02 22.73
CA THR A 45 6.48 -3.67 23.18
C THR A 45 6.50 -2.56 24.22
N GLY A 46 5.34 -2.11 24.71
CA GLY A 46 5.24 -1.08 25.75
C GLY A 46 5.33 0.37 25.26
N HIS A 47 5.26 0.60 23.95
CA HIS A 47 5.29 1.94 23.36
C HIS A 47 3.88 2.44 23.04
N SER A 48 3.64 3.75 23.19
CA SER A 48 2.39 4.38 22.74
C SER A 48 2.40 4.52 21.21
N PRO A 49 1.50 3.83 20.46
CA PRO A 49 1.50 3.91 19.00
C PRO A 49 1.24 5.32 18.49
N MET A 50 0.33 6.05 19.15
CA MET A 50 -0.02 7.41 18.76
C MET A 50 1.17 8.36 18.88
N ALA A 51 1.94 8.26 19.97
CA ALA A 51 3.14 9.08 20.16
C ALA A 51 4.18 8.75 19.08
N VAL A 52 4.43 7.47 18.81
CA VAL A 52 5.37 7.04 17.78
C VAL A 52 4.93 7.52 16.39
N TYR A 53 3.65 7.43 16.04
CA TYR A 53 3.14 7.92 14.76
C TYR A 53 3.18 9.44 14.63
N GLN A 54 2.98 10.17 15.72
CA GLN A 54 3.20 11.61 15.74
C GLN A 54 4.67 11.94 15.47
N GLU A 55 5.61 11.29 16.16
CA GLU A 55 7.05 11.49 15.94
C GLU A 55 7.50 11.09 14.53
N MET A 56 6.94 10.00 13.97
CA MET A 56 7.18 9.62 12.57
C MET A 56 6.69 10.69 11.60
N PHE A 57 5.49 11.24 11.83
CA PHE A 57 4.91 12.27 10.98
C PHE A 57 5.69 13.59 11.08
N THR A 58 6.03 14.04 12.29
CA THR A 58 6.82 15.27 12.50
C THR A 58 8.26 15.10 12.00
N GLY A 59 8.85 13.92 12.14
CA GLY A 59 10.17 13.61 11.58
C GLY A 59 10.18 13.68 10.05
N ALA A 60 9.13 13.16 9.39
CA ALA A 60 9.01 13.15 7.94
C ALA A 60 8.62 14.51 7.33
N PHE A 61 7.75 15.28 7.99
CA PHE A 61 7.12 16.47 7.40
C PHE A 61 7.31 17.77 8.21
N GLY A 62 7.82 17.70 9.43
CA GLY A 62 7.91 18.84 10.35
C GLY A 62 9.04 19.82 10.06
N THR A 63 10.02 19.45 9.23
CA THR A 63 11.11 20.33 8.82
C THR A 63 11.36 20.22 7.31
N VAL A 64 11.98 21.26 6.73
CA VAL A 64 12.39 21.24 5.32
C VAL A 64 13.35 20.07 5.05
N TYR A 65 14.28 19.81 5.96
CA TYR A 65 15.22 18.69 5.86
C TYR A 65 14.49 17.34 5.89
N GLY A 66 13.57 17.12 6.84
CA GLY A 66 12.79 15.89 6.92
C GLY A 66 11.95 15.65 5.66
N LEU A 67 11.35 16.71 5.12
CA LEU A 67 10.61 16.63 3.85
C LEU A 67 11.55 16.26 2.70
N SER A 68 12.73 16.89 2.61
CA SER A 68 13.74 16.56 1.60
C SER A 68 14.17 15.09 1.68
N GLU A 69 14.47 14.58 2.87
CA GLU A 69 14.82 13.16 3.08
C GLU A 69 13.68 12.22 2.67
N THR A 70 12.44 12.59 3.01
CA THR A 70 11.24 11.83 2.62
C THR A 70 11.13 11.74 1.10
N VAL A 71 11.32 12.86 0.38
CA VAL A 71 11.27 12.90 -1.09
C VAL A 71 12.44 12.11 -1.69
N VAL A 72 13.66 12.26 -1.18
CA VAL A 72 14.86 11.55 -1.64
C VAL A 72 14.66 10.04 -1.57
N LYS A 73 14.00 9.53 -0.51
CA LYS A 73 13.67 8.10 -0.38
C LYS A 73 12.45 7.69 -1.20
N ALA A 74 11.45 8.56 -1.34
CA ALA A 74 10.23 8.25 -2.09
C ALA A 74 10.49 8.08 -3.59
N ILE A 75 11.36 8.90 -4.20
CA ILE A 75 11.66 8.85 -5.63
C ILE A 75 12.08 7.46 -6.11
N PRO A 76 13.13 6.80 -5.55
CA PRO A 76 13.54 5.47 -6.00
C PRO A 76 12.46 4.41 -5.74
N LEU A 77 11.71 4.51 -4.63
CA LEU A 77 10.58 3.61 -4.35
C LEU A 77 9.48 3.72 -5.42
N ILE A 78 9.13 4.93 -5.82
CA ILE A 78 8.14 5.19 -6.89
C ILE A 78 8.64 4.62 -8.22
N LEU A 79 9.90 4.92 -8.59
CA LEU A 79 10.49 4.43 -9.85
C LEU A 79 10.57 2.90 -9.89
N ALA A 80 10.94 2.26 -8.79
CA ALA A 80 10.95 0.80 -8.69
C ALA A 80 9.54 0.22 -8.84
N GLY A 81 8.54 0.78 -8.13
CA GLY A 81 7.14 0.36 -8.25
C GLY A 81 6.60 0.51 -9.67
N LEU A 82 6.97 1.59 -10.37
CA LEU A 82 6.63 1.80 -11.78
C LEU A 82 7.27 0.71 -12.67
N GLY A 83 8.55 0.40 -12.48
CA GLY A 83 9.25 -0.67 -13.20
C GLY A 83 8.60 -2.04 -12.98
N VAL A 84 8.26 -2.39 -11.74
CA VAL A 84 7.53 -3.62 -11.40
C VAL A 84 6.18 -3.67 -12.09
N SER A 85 5.43 -2.55 -12.07
CA SER A 85 4.11 -2.48 -12.70
C SER A 85 4.15 -2.78 -14.20
N LEU A 86 5.23 -2.37 -14.88
CA LEU A 86 5.45 -2.65 -16.29
C LEU A 86 5.74 -4.14 -16.51
N ALA A 87 6.62 -4.75 -15.69
CA ALA A 87 6.93 -6.19 -15.76
C ALA A 87 5.68 -7.05 -15.55
N PHE A 88 4.84 -6.72 -14.56
CA PHE A 88 3.59 -7.44 -14.32
C PHE A 88 2.59 -7.31 -15.47
N ARG A 89 2.54 -6.18 -16.18
CA ARG A 89 1.74 -6.05 -17.41
C ARG A 89 2.21 -6.99 -18.51
N MET A 90 3.50 -7.30 -18.58
CA MET A 90 4.07 -8.29 -19.49
C MET A 90 3.94 -9.73 -18.99
N GLN A 91 3.29 -9.95 -17.84
CA GLN A 91 3.20 -11.26 -17.16
C GLN A 91 4.56 -11.85 -16.82
N LEU A 92 5.58 -11.00 -16.69
CA LEU A 92 6.91 -11.37 -16.23
C LEU A 92 6.95 -11.23 -14.71
N TRP A 93 7.27 -12.31 -14.03
CA TRP A 93 7.48 -12.30 -12.59
C TRP A 93 8.85 -11.69 -12.28
N ASN A 94 8.90 -10.68 -11.41
CA ASN A 94 10.15 -10.12 -10.90
C ASN A 94 10.27 -10.38 -9.39
N ILE A 95 11.49 -10.71 -8.93
CA ILE A 95 11.84 -10.82 -7.49
C ILE A 95 12.69 -9.61 -7.07
N GLY A 96 13.29 -8.90 -8.03
CA GLY A 96 14.36 -7.93 -7.81
C GLY A 96 13.95 -6.53 -7.33
N ALA A 97 12.69 -6.26 -6.99
CA ALA A 97 12.31 -4.94 -6.49
C ALA A 97 12.62 -4.75 -5.00
N GLU A 98 12.51 -5.81 -4.21
CA GLU A 98 12.64 -5.75 -2.75
C GLU A 98 14.08 -5.48 -2.28
N GLY A 99 15.09 -5.90 -3.06
CA GLY A 99 16.51 -5.82 -2.70
C GLY A 99 17.32 -4.73 -3.41
N GLN A 100 16.72 -3.89 -4.26
CA GLN A 100 17.46 -2.88 -5.05
C GLN A 100 17.38 -1.46 -4.46
N ILE A 101 16.65 -1.29 -3.36
CA ILE A 101 16.34 0.04 -2.77
C ILE A 101 16.99 0.18 -1.37
N TYR A 102 17.73 -0.83 -0.92
CA TYR A 102 18.44 -0.87 0.37
C TYR A 102 19.95 -0.89 0.17
#